data_AF-A0ABD6ETX0-F1
#
_entry.id   AF-A0ABD6ETX0-F1
#
_cell.length_a   1.000
_cell.length_b   1.000
_cell.length_c   1.000
_cell.angle_alpha   90.00
_cell.angle_beta   90.00
_cell.angle_gamma   90.00
#
_symmetry.space_group_name_H-M   'P 1'
#
loop_
_entity.id
_entity.type
_entity.pdbx_description
1 polymer ?
#
loop_
_entity_poly.entity_id
_entity_poly.type
_entity_poly.pdbx_seq_one_letter_code
_entity_poly.pdbx_strand_id
1 'polypeptide(L)'
;MSNLLSCRESDYNASLPVFKTPEIIDEYYITKDKEVLFNRGRRRYLFEEILSDKGECEIDLNYGYDATAAPARRRHDQLDVLLRWIMRHAAAAAGLDLKTICRGASIVTREETLMRIACTPYDKDYGWVISAIRFKDVIFLCEHIDDSKLPSEEKQKAYWRHKFAQAVTVNQIGDKPAISERMDDKEEFGVIVKGQIGDDPNGIKLLFTGNVGCVQEETDKYVELKTQYESLKGKNWSGKQMKWWLQSTLLNIDGIIVGLRDKQGVVRHVHRVKVANISTEQHHWNGGVILSFLQSSLEEIQKVMAKIPELHYVLIENIPSEDYLKFHEVTHQTQYAFLKSEFIQRFSAEKVR
;
A
#
# COMPACT_ATOMS: atom_id res chain seq x y z
N MET A 1 6.93 -9.51 29.90
CA MET A 1 7.00 -8.04 29.76
C MET A 1 6.48 -7.71 28.37
N SER A 2 5.49 -6.82 28.24
CA SER A 2 5.03 -6.34 26.93
C SER A 2 6.11 -5.44 26.34
N ASN A 3 6.63 -5.77 25.15
CA ASN A 3 7.46 -4.81 24.42
C ASN A 3 6.56 -3.64 24.00
N LEU A 4 7.03 -2.41 24.15
CA LEU A 4 6.31 -1.18 23.83
C LEU A 4 7.20 -0.27 23.00
N LEU A 5 6.63 0.36 21.97
CA LEU A 5 7.32 1.37 21.16
C LEU A 5 6.50 2.66 21.15
N SER A 6 7.09 3.79 21.54
CA SER A 6 6.39 5.09 21.56
C SER A 6 5.92 5.50 20.18
N CYS A 7 4.72 6.05 20.06
CA CYS A 7 4.14 6.62 18.85
C CYS A 7 4.11 8.16 18.88
N ARG A 8 4.81 8.79 19.85
CA ARG A 8 4.84 10.23 20.01
C ARG A 8 5.81 10.86 19.03
N GLU A 9 5.35 11.87 18.30
CA GLU A 9 6.16 12.63 17.34
C GLU A 9 7.50 13.11 17.93
N SER A 10 7.50 13.58 19.19
CA SER A 10 8.69 14.09 19.88
C SER A 10 9.88 13.14 19.89
N ASP A 11 9.61 11.84 19.83
CA ASP A 11 10.62 10.79 19.99
C ASP A 11 11.34 10.48 18.66
N TYR A 12 10.87 11.09 17.55
CA TYR A 12 11.32 10.81 16.18
C TYR A 12 11.81 12.04 15.42
N ASN A 13 12.03 13.17 16.13
CA ASN A 13 12.51 14.44 15.57
C ASN A 13 14.00 14.45 15.17
N ALA A 14 14.66 13.29 15.11
CA ALA A 14 16.06 13.15 14.72
C ALA A 14 16.26 13.28 13.20
N SER A 15 17.52 13.19 12.74
CA SER A 15 17.88 13.24 11.32
C SER A 15 17.05 12.25 10.48
N LEU A 16 16.52 12.75 9.36
CA LEU A 16 15.64 12.02 8.45
C LEU A 16 16.34 10.75 7.93
N PRO A 17 15.85 9.54 8.26
CA PRO A 17 16.44 8.33 7.72
C PRO A 17 16.19 8.23 6.23
N VAL A 18 17.13 7.62 5.53
CA VAL A 18 17.07 7.46 4.07
C VAL A 18 16.17 6.26 3.74
N PHE A 19 15.06 6.52 3.04
CA PHE A 19 14.41 5.50 2.23
C PHE A 19 15.05 5.51 0.86
N LYS A 20 15.82 4.47 0.53
CA LYS A 20 16.49 4.38 -0.78
C LYS A 20 15.46 4.26 -1.88
N THR A 21 15.77 4.81 -3.06
CA THR A 21 14.91 4.73 -4.24
C THR A 21 14.42 3.29 -4.46
N PRO A 22 13.11 3.03 -4.33
CA PRO A 22 12.57 1.69 -4.48
C PRO A 22 12.72 1.19 -5.93
N GLU A 23 12.95 -0.11 -6.07
CA GLU A 23 13.09 -0.81 -7.34
C GLU A 23 11.83 -1.65 -7.59
N ILE A 24 11.09 -1.34 -8.67
CA ILE A 24 9.99 -2.18 -9.14
C ILE A 24 10.59 -3.36 -9.90
N ILE A 25 10.33 -4.58 -9.42
CA ILE A 25 10.95 -5.81 -9.94
C ILE A 25 9.99 -6.77 -10.64
N ASP A 26 8.69 -6.56 -10.50
CA ASP A 26 7.67 -7.32 -11.22
C ASP A 26 6.34 -6.57 -11.21
N GLU A 27 5.41 -7.04 -12.03
CA GLU A 27 4.07 -6.49 -12.19
C GLU A 27 3.04 -7.62 -12.11
N TYR A 28 1.85 -7.30 -11.62
CA TYR A 28 0.75 -8.26 -11.59
C TYR A 28 -0.57 -7.59 -11.91
N TYR A 29 -1.51 -8.41 -12.37
CA TYR A 29 -2.90 -8.04 -12.41
C TYR A 29 -3.77 -9.15 -11.80
N ILE A 30 -4.86 -8.73 -11.16
CA ILE A 30 -5.87 -9.61 -10.61
C ILE A 30 -7.06 -9.61 -11.56
N THR A 31 -7.47 -10.78 -12.04
CA THR A 31 -8.62 -10.92 -12.95
C THR A 31 -9.95 -10.74 -12.20
N LYS A 32 -11.05 -10.59 -12.93
CA LYS A 32 -12.41 -10.58 -12.36
C LYS A 32 -12.73 -11.84 -11.55
N ASP A 33 -12.12 -12.97 -11.93
CA ASP A 33 -12.24 -14.28 -11.30
C ASP A 33 -11.22 -14.50 -10.18
N LYS A 34 -10.49 -13.44 -9.79
CA LYS A 34 -9.51 -13.40 -8.68
C LYS A 34 -8.25 -14.23 -8.93
N GLU A 35 -7.92 -14.48 -10.19
CA GLU A 35 -6.64 -15.07 -10.53
C GLU A 35 -5.55 -14.00 -10.52
N VAL A 36 -4.41 -14.32 -9.92
CA VAL A 36 -3.23 -13.44 -9.92
C VAL A 36 -2.33 -13.84 -11.06
N LEU A 37 -2.08 -12.92 -11.98
CA LEU A 37 -1.24 -13.13 -13.15
C LEU A 37 -0.08 -12.14 -13.13
N PHE A 38 1.15 -12.66 -13.10
CA PHE A 38 2.37 -11.84 -13.07
C PHE A 38 2.79 -11.49 -14.51
N ASN A 39 2.22 -10.39 -15.00
CA ASN A 39 2.53 -9.75 -16.28
C ASN A 39 1.87 -8.35 -16.31
N ARG A 40 2.10 -7.62 -17.41
CA ARG A 40 1.56 -6.27 -17.65
C ARG A 40 0.13 -6.23 -18.22
N GLY A 41 -0.61 -7.33 -18.10
CA GLY A 41 -1.97 -7.45 -18.60
C GLY A 41 -2.90 -6.47 -17.88
N ARG A 42 -3.92 -5.97 -18.60
CA ARG A 42 -4.95 -5.07 -18.06
C ARG A 42 -4.46 -3.75 -17.45
N ARG A 43 -3.17 -3.39 -17.60
CA ARG A 43 -2.70 -2.04 -17.26
C ARG A 43 -3.51 -1.00 -18.01
N ARG A 44 -3.81 0.11 -17.36
CA ARG A 44 -4.52 1.23 -17.97
C ARG A 44 -3.54 2.37 -18.22
N TYR A 45 -3.76 3.10 -19.30
CA TYR A 45 -2.97 4.27 -19.65
C TYR A 45 -3.67 5.54 -19.19
N LEU A 46 -2.90 6.54 -18.79
CA LEU A 46 -3.42 7.88 -18.52
C LEU A 46 -4.05 8.45 -19.80
N PHE A 47 -5.28 8.95 -19.70
CA PHE A 47 -5.91 9.71 -20.77
C PHE A 47 -5.37 11.15 -20.75
N GLU A 48 -4.25 11.40 -21.41
CA GLU A 48 -3.50 12.67 -21.33
C GLU A 48 -4.34 13.91 -21.70
N GLU A 49 -5.30 13.77 -22.61
CA GLU A 49 -6.19 14.87 -23.01
C GLU A 49 -6.98 15.45 -21.81
N ILE A 50 -7.16 14.69 -20.72
CA ILE A 50 -7.83 15.18 -19.50
C ILE A 50 -7.09 16.34 -18.82
N LEU A 51 -5.81 16.52 -19.13
CA LEU A 51 -4.98 17.61 -18.61
C LEU A 51 -4.95 18.83 -19.55
N SER A 52 -5.57 18.74 -20.73
CA SER A 52 -5.73 19.85 -21.68
C SER A 52 -6.64 20.94 -21.11
N ASP A 53 -6.61 22.15 -21.68
CA ASP A 53 -7.44 23.28 -21.25
C ASP A 53 -7.39 23.53 -19.73
N LYS A 54 -6.17 23.44 -19.16
CA LYS A 54 -5.90 23.57 -17.72
C LYS A 54 -6.62 22.53 -16.85
N GLY A 55 -7.02 21.41 -17.45
CA GLY A 55 -7.70 20.29 -16.81
C GLY A 55 -9.17 20.55 -16.50
N GLU A 56 -9.81 21.56 -17.09
CA GLU A 56 -11.23 21.82 -16.90
C GLU A 56 -12.08 20.66 -17.45
N CYS A 57 -13.02 20.16 -16.64
CA CYS A 57 -13.87 19.04 -17.00
C CYS A 57 -15.17 19.01 -16.19
N GLU A 58 -16.09 18.12 -16.57
CA GLU A 58 -17.28 17.81 -15.79
C GLU A 58 -17.44 16.29 -15.70
N ILE A 59 -16.96 15.70 -14.60
CA ILE A 59 -17.06 14.25 -14.37
C ILE A 59 -17.92 14.01 -13.13
N ASP A 60 -19.14 13.48 -13.32
CA ASP A 60 -19.99 13.05 -12.23
C ASP A 60 -19.53 11.69 -11.68
N LEU A 61 -18.92 11.70 -10.49
CA LEU A 61 -18.44 10.49 -9.82
C LEU A 61 -19.58 9.63 -9.26
N ASN A 62 -20.82 10.11 -9.22
CA ASN A 62 -21.98 9.34 -8.78
C ASN A 62 -22.62 8.52 -9.90
N TYR A 63 -22.24 8.77 -11.15
CA TYR A 63 -22.83 8.05 -12.27
C TYR A 63 -22.63 6.54 -12.12
N GLY A 64 -23.74 5.79 -12.08
CA GLY A 64 -23.76 4.33 -11.89
C GLY A 64 -23.57 3.86 -10.44
N TYR A 65 -23.50 4.76 -9.46
CA TYR A 65 -23.41 4.39 -8.05
C TYR A 65 -24.72 3.76 -7.57
N ASP A 66 -24.61 2.59 -6.97
CA ASP A 66 -25.72 1.87 -6.36
C ASP A 66 -25.32 1.49 -4.93
N ALA A 67 -25.92 2.16 -3.95
CA ALA A 67 -25.62 1.95 -2.53
C ALA A 67 -25.97 0.53 -2.06
N THR A 68 -26.87 -0.17 -2.76
CA THR A 68 -27.29 -1.54 -2.43
C THR A 68 -26.35 -2.60 -3.02
N ALA A 69 -25.65 -2.26 -4.10
CA ALA A 69 -24.68 -3.12 -4.76
C ALA A 69 -23.22 -2.78 -4.37
N ALA A 70 -23.02 -1.94 -3.35
CA ALA A 70 -21.70 -1.54 -2.91
C ALA A 70 -20.86 -2.80 -2.62
N PRO A 71 -19.77 -3.02 -3.36
CA PRO A 71 -18.97 -4.21 -3.20
C PRO A 71 -18.44 -4.24 -1.77
N ALA A 72 -18.62 -5.36 -1.09
CA ALA A 72 -17.86 -5.62 0.12
C ALA A 72 -16.39 -5.46 -0.25
N ARG A 73 -15.63 -4.63 0.50
CA ARG A 73 -14.18 -4.59 0.36
C ARG A 73 -13.71 -6.03 0.35
N ARG A 74 -13.01 -6.38 -0.72
CA ARG A 74 -12.60 -7.76 -0.96
C ARG A 74 -11.61 -8.09 0.15
N ARG A 75 -11.98 -9.06 0.99
CA ARG A 75 -11.04 -9.68 1.97
C ARG A 75 -9.87 -10.41 1.29
N HIS A 76 -9.87 -10.48 -0.04
CA HIS A 76 -8.77 -11.00 -0.82
C HIS A 76 -7.67 -9.95 -0.94
N ASP A 77 -6.44 -10.15 -0.51
CA ASP A 77 -5.85 -11.28 0.20
C ASP A 77 -4.66 -10.73 0.98
N GLN A 78 -4.77 -10.70 2.31
CA GLN A 78 -3.69 -10.53 3.30
C GLN A 78 -2.26 -10.34 2.71
N LEU A 79 -1.66 -11.41 2.16
CA LEU A 79 -0.39 -11.35 1.43
C LEU A 79 -0.35 -12.24 0.17
N ASP A 80 -1.49 -12.72 -0.35
CA ASP A 80 -1.48 -13.83 -1.32
C ASP A 80 -0.74 -13.51 -2.62
N VAL A 81 -0.80 -12.28 -3.13
CA VAL A 81 -0.06 -11.88 -4.34
C VAL A 81 1.43 -12.12 -4.13
N LEU A 82 1.99 -11.66 -3.02
CA LEU A 82 3.41 -11.86 -2.70
C LEU A 82 3.75 -13.33 -2.43
N LEU A 83 2.90 -14.06 -1.70
CA LEU A 83 3.12 -15.48 -1.45
C LEU A 83 3.11 -16.28 -2.75
N ARG A 84 2.19 -15.99 -3.68
CA ARG A 84 2.14 -16.59 -5.02
C ARG A 84 3.36 -16.21 -5.86
N TRP A 85 3.81 -14.95 -5.79
CA TRP A 85 5.01 -14.48 -6.47
C TRP A 85 6.23 -15.28 -5.99
N ILE A 86 6.43 -15.37 -4.68
CA ILE A 86 7.50 -16.14 -4.05
C ILE A 86 7.45 -17.62 -4.47
N MET A 87 6.28 -18.25 -4.43
CA MET A 87 6.10 -19.65 -4.83
C MET A 87 6.44 -19.88 -6.31
N ARG A 88 6.04 -18.97 -7.20
CA ARG A 88 6.38 -19.01 -8.63
C ARG A 88 7.89 -18.95 -8.85
N HIS A 89 8.58 -18.01 -8.19
CA HIS A 89 10.03 -17.87 -8.30
C HIS A 89 10.77 -19.07 -7.69
N ALA A 90 10.28 -19.63 -6.58
CA ALA A 90 10.82 -20.85 -6.00
C ALA A 90 10.64 -22.08 -6.91
N ALA A 91 9.55 -22.15 -7.70
CA ALA A 91 9.36 -23.21 -8.69
C ALA A 91 10.34 -23.09 -9.86
N ALA A 92 10.67 -21.87 -10.28
CA ALA A 92 11.60 -21.60 -11.38
C ALA A 92 13.08 -21.72 -10.98
N ALA A 93 13.42 -21.57 -9.70
CA ALA A 93 14.77 -21.59 -9.19
C ALA A 93 14.93 -22.62 -8.05
N ALA A 94 14.97 -23.89 -8.43
CA ALA A 94 15.07 -25.00 -7.48
C ALA A 94 16.33 -24.90 -6.60
N GLY A 95 16.16 -25.06 -5.29
CA GLY A 95 17.25 -25.10 -4.31
C GLY A 95 17.71 -23.74 -3.77
N LEU A 96 17.10 -22.63 -4.19
CA LEU A 96 17.31 -21.33 -3.54
C LEU A 96 16.50 -21.22 -2.26
N ASP A 97 17.13 -20.74 -1.20
CA ASP A 97 16.46 -20.48 0.07
C ASP A 97 15.43 -19.33 -0.04
N LEU A 98 14.50 -19.29 0.92
CA LEU A 98 13.42 -18.30 0.94
C LEU A 98 13.94 -16.86 0.91
N LYS A 99 15.01 -16.54 1.63
CA LYS A 99 15.54 -15.18 1.72
C LYS A 99 16.13 -14.75 0.37
N THR A 100 16.80 -15.66 -0.33
CA THR A 100 17.29 -15.44 -1.68
C THR A 100 16.15 -15.22 -2.69
N ILE A 101 15.09 -16.02 -2.63
CA ILE A 101 13.87 -15.80 -3.45
C ILE A 101 13.23 -14.45 -3.15
N CYS A 102 13.18 -14.06 -1.88
CA CYS A 102 12.72 -12.75 -1.42
C CYS A 102 13.73 -11.62 -1.68
N ARG A 103 14.74 -11.82 -2.55
CA ARG A 103 15.73 -10.82 -2.96
C ARG A 103 16.53 -10.23 -1.79
N GLY A 104 16.77 -11.03 -0.76
CA GLY A 104 17.49 -10.64 0.45
C GLY A 104 16.66 -9.80 1.42
N ALA A 105 15.35 -9.65 1.20
CA ALA A 105 14.47 -8.91 2.10
C ALA A 105 14.41 -9.58 3.48
N SER A 106 14.45 -8.76 4.52
CA SER A 106 14.23 -9.19 5.89
C SER A 106 12.74 -9.13 6.26
N ILE A 107 11.97 -8.28 5.58
CA ILE A 107 10.54 -8.09 5.81
C ILE A 107 9.78 -8.14 4.48
N VAL A 108 8.69 -8.92 4.46
CA VAL A 108 7.75 -9.05 3.34
C VAL A 108 6.38 -8.55 3.77
N THR A 109 5.80 -7.58 3.06
CA THR A 109 4.50 -6.99 3.44
C THR A 109 3.80 -6.26 2.30
N ARG A 110 2.70 -5.55 2.55
CA ARG A 110 2.07 -4.64 1.57
C ARG A 110 2.48 -3.20 1.84
N GLU A 111 2.49 -2.39 0.79
CA GLU A 111 2.71 -0.95 0.86
C GLU A 111 1.75 -0.28 1.85
N GLU A 112 0.46 -0.63 1.83
CA GLU A 112 -0.54 -0.13 2.78
C GLU A 112 -0.19 -0.42 4.25
N THR A 113 0.44 -1.56 4.52
CA THR A 113 0.86 -1.94 5.89
C THR A 113 2.05 -1.08 6.33
N LEU A 114 3.00 -0.80 5.42
CA LEU A 114 4.08 0.15 5.70
C LEU A 114 3.53 1.56 5.95
N MET A 115 2.58 2.02 5.12
CA MET A 115 1.90 3.29 5.33
C MET A 115 1.19 3.35 6.68
N ARG A 116 0.49 2.28 7.07
CA ARG A 116 -0.26 2.23 8.32
C ARG A 116 0.67 2.43 9.52
N ILE A 117 1.80 1.74 9.53
CA ILE A 117 2.83 1.91 10.56
C ILE A 117 3.36 3.34 10.49
N ALA A 118 3.93 3.75 9.36
CA ALA A 118 4.64 5.02 9.22
C ALA A 118 3.78 6.27 9.54
N CYS A 119 2.48 6.25 9.24
CA CYS A 119 1.56 7.36 9.51
C CYS A 119 1.10 7.43 10.97
N THR A 120 1.35 6.42 11.81
CA THR A 120 0.80 6.31 13.18
C THR A 120 1.10 7.49 14.12
N PRO A 121 2.24 8.22 14.01
CA PRO A 121 2.45 9.41 14.82
C PRO A 121 1.39 10.50 14.58
N TYR A 122 0.80 10.56 13.38
CA TYR A 122 -0.11 11.62 12.96
C TYR A 122 -1.55 11.14 12.72
N ASP A 123 -1.75 9.88 12.32
CA ASP A 123 -3.06 9.30 12.08
C ASP A 123 -3.61 8.66 13.35
N LYS A 124 -4.44 9.42 14.08
CA LYS A 124 -5.04 9.00 15.36
C LYS A 124 -6.52 8.64 15.23
N ASP A 125 -7.06 8.61 14.01
CA ASP A 125 -8.50 8.41 13.78
C ASP A 125 -8.92 6.96 14.06
N TYR A 126 -8.07 5.99 13.70
CA TYR A 126 -8.37 4.56 13.82
C TYR A 126 -7.16 3.75 14.29
N GLY A 127 -7.40 2.88 15.27
CA GLY A 127 -6.44 1.85 15.65
C GLY A 127 -6.28 0.78 14.58
N TRP A 128 -5.26 -0.05 14.72
CA TRP A 128 -4.95 -1.10 13.77
C TRP A 128 -4.24 -2.28 14.44
N VAL A 129 -4.35 -3.44 13.80
CA VAL A 129 -3.68 -4.68 14.23
C VAL A 129 -2.97 -5.29 13.04
N ILE A 130 -1.68 -5.58 13.21
CA ILE A 130 -0.82 -6.25 12.23
C ILE A 130 -0.30 -7.54 12.84
N SER A 131 -0.40 -8.65 12.12
CA SER A 131 0.28 -9.89 12.50
C SER A 131 1.66 -9.96 11.88
N ALA A 132 2.64 -10.34 12.69
CA ALA A 132 3.99 -10.69 12.29
C ALA A 132 4.23 -12.19 12.49
N ILE A 133 4.88 -12.83 11.53
CA ILE A 133 5.36 -14.22 11.64
C ILE A 133 6.74 -14.31 10.98
N ARG A 134 7.67 -15.02 11.63
CA ARG A 134 9.02 -15.26 11.10
C ARG A 134 9.10 -16.68 10.58
N PHE A 135 9.66 -16.84 9.38
CA PHE A 135 9.90 -18.12 8.75
C PHE A 135 11.16 -18.04 7.88
N LYS A 136 12.16 -18.92 8.12
CA LYS A 136 13.42 -18.96 7.35
C LYS A 136 14.10 -17.60 7.22
N ASP A 137 14.24 -16.91 8.36
CA ASP A 137 14.86 -15.58 8.48
C ASP A 137 14.20 -14.42 7.71
N VAL A 138 12.94 -14.63 7.29
CA VAL A 138 12.08 -13.59 6.70
C VAL A 138 10.88 -13.36 7.61
N ILE A 139 10.57 -12.08 7.88
CA ILE A 139 9.40 -11.69 8.65
C ILE A 139 8.29 -11.27 7.68
N PHE A 140 7.11 -11.85 7.81
CA PHE A 140 5.94 -11.46 7.03
C PHE A 140 5.02 -10.61 7.90
N LEU A 141 4.54 -9.48 7.38
CA LEU A 141 3.61 -8.59 8.08
C LEU A 141 2.30 -8.48 7.31
N CYS A 142 1.19 -8.71 8.00
CA CYS A 142 -0.14 -8.60 7.43
C CYS A 142 -1.07 -7.80 8.35
N GLU A 143 -1.63 -6.71 7.83
CA GLU A 143 -2.69 -5.96 8.51
C GLU A 143 -4.02 -6.74 8.49
N HIS A 144 -4.74 -6.70 9.62
CA HIS A 144 -6.11 -7.19 9.74
C HIS A 144 -7.09 -6.03 9.75
N ILE A 145 -7.98 -6.00 8.75
CA ILE A 145 -8.97 -4.93 8.59
C ILE A 145 -10.36 -5.47 8.94
N ASP A 146 -11.01 -4.85 9.91
CA ASP A 146 -12.42 -5.12 10.23
C ASP A 146 -13.35 -4.20 9.44
N ASP A 147 -13.66 -4.60 8.21
CA ASP A 147 -14.53 -3.82 7.31
C ASP A 147 -16.00 -3.75 7.76
N SER A 148 -16.41 -4.53 8.77
CA SER A 148 -17.80 -4.55 9.25
C SER A 148 -18.25 -3.21 9.86
N LYS A 149 -17.29 -2.33 10.18
CA LYS A 149 -17.52 -1.03 10.80
C LYS A 149 -17.33 0.16 9.86
N LEU A 150 -17.11 -0.07 8.56
CA LEU A 150 -16.89 1.02 7.61
C LEU A 150 -18.17 1.86 7.42
N PRO A 151 -18.12 3.19 7.66
CA PRO A 151 -19.25 4.07 7.44
C PRO A 151 -19.71 4.06 5.98
N SER A 152 -21.01 4.30 5.75
CA SER A 152 -21.60 4.40 4.40
C SER A 152 -20.86 5.40 3.50
N GLU A 153 -20.42 6.53 4.06
CA GLU A 153 -19.64 7.54 3.34
C GLU A 153 -18.33 7.00 2.76
N GLU A 154 -17.66 6.07 3.45
CA GLU A 154 -16.41 5.47 2.96
C GLU A 154 -16.65 4.56 1.75
N LYS A 155 -17.83 3.92 1.66
CA LYS A 155 -18.24 3.15 0.48
C LYS A 155 -18.44 4.04 -0.73
N GLN A 156 -19.10 5.19 -0.56
CA GLN A 156 -19.27 6.17 -1.64
C GLN A 156 -17.93 6.75 -2.08
N LYS A 157 -17.05 7.12 -1.13
CA LYS A 157 -15.70 7.60 -1.45
C LYS A 157 -14.86 6.53 -2.17
N ALA A 158 -15.02 5.25 -1.82
CA ALA A 158 -14.39 4.17 -2.56
C ALA A 158 -14.88 4.10 -4.00
N TYR A 159 -16.20 4.14 -4.22
CA TYR A 159 -16.76 4.19 -5.56
C TYR A 159 -16.22 5.38 -6.36
N TRP A 160 -16.19 6.57 -5.77
CA TRP A 160 -15.64 7.77 -6.41
C TRP A 160 -14.20 7.62 -6.86
N ARG A 161 -13.35 6.92 -6.09
CA ARG A 161 -11.96 6.63 -6.50
C ARG A 161 -11.93 5.78 -7.76
N HIS A 162 -12.71 4.70 -7.81
CA HIS A 162 -12.77 3.83 -8.99
C HIS A 162 -13.40 4.53 -10.20
N LYS A 163 -14.46 5.32 -9.97
CA LYS A 163 -15.12 6.08 -11.05
C LYS A 163 -14.21 7.15 -11.63
N PHE A 164 -13.44 7.82 -10.78
CA PHE A 164 -12.41 8.76 -11.23
C PHE A 164 -11.33 8.04 -12.04
N ALA A 165 -10.82 6.90 -11.55
CA ALA A 165 -9.85 6.11 -12.29
C ALA A 165 -10.37 5.70 -13.68
N GLN A 166 -11.64 5.27 -13.78
CA GLN A 166 -12.27 4.97 -15.07
C GLN A 166 -12.32 6.20 -15.99
N ALA A 167 -12.54 7.40 -15.45
CA ALA A 167 -12.70 8.63 -16.22
C ALA A 167 -11.39 9.24 -16.73
N VAL A 168 -10.27 8.94 -16.08
CA VAL A 168 -8.96 9.49 -16.45
C VAL A 168 -8.01 8.45 -17.05
N THR A 169 -8.52 7.25 -17.36
CA THR A 169 -7.69 6.18 -17.93
C THR A 169 -8.39 5.41 -19.05
N VAL A 170 -7.58 4.84 -19.93
CA VAL A 170 -8.00 4.07 -21.09
C VAL A 170 -7.34 2.70 -21.13
N ASN A 171 -7.98 1.74 -21.80
CA ASN A 171 -7.45 0.38 -21.94
C ASN A 171 -6.38 0.32 -23.04
N GLN A 172 -6.58 1.05 -24.13
CA GLN A 172 -5.63 1.20 -25.22
C GLN A 172 -5.37 2.68 -25.49
N ILE A 173 -4.16 2.97 -25.94
CA ILE A 173 -3.78 4.31 -26.38
C ILE A 173 -4.66 4.72 -27.56
N GLY A 174 -5.19 5.94 -27.52
CA GLY A 174 -6.11 6.48 -28.53
C GLY A 174 -7.60 6.21 -28.26
N ASP A 175 -7.94 5.36 -27.28
CA ASP A 175 -9.32 5.19 -26.84
C ASP A 175 -9.82 6.44 -26.09
N LYS A 176 -11.14 6.47 -25.84
CA LYS A 176 -11.75 7.42 -24.90
C LYS A 176 -12.15 6.73 -23.59
N PRO A 177 -12.10 7.42 -22.44
CA PRO A 177 -12.57 6.87 -21.18
C PRO A 177 -14.05 6.45 -21.24
N ALA A 178 -14.36 5.25 -20.74
CA ALA A 178 -15.70 4.68 -20.72
C ALA A 178 -16.57 5.23 -19.57
N ILE A 179 -16.74 6.55 -19.50
CA ILE A 179 -17.41 7.23 -18.37
C ILE A 179 -18.91 6.94 -18.24
N SER A 180 -19.57 6.54 -19.33
CA SER A 180 -20.99 6.17 -19.36
C SER A 180 -21.26 4.72 -18.97
N GLU A 181 -20.22 3.92 -18.73
CA GLU A 181 -20.38 2.53 -18.30
C GLU A 181 -20.43 2.42 -16.77
N ARG A 182 -21.09 1.36 -16.27
CA ARG A 182 -21.04 1.01 -14.86
C ARG A 182 -19.59 0.66 -14.49
N MET A 183 -19.15 1.14 -13.35
CA MET A 183 -17.81 0.87 -12.83
C MET A 183 -17.68 -0.62 -12.46
N ASP A 184 -16.60 -1.25 -12.92
CA ASP A 184 -16.17 -2.59 -12.54
C ASP A 184 -14.86 -2.48 -11.73
N ASP A 185 -14.93 -2.77 -10.43
CA ASP A 185 -13.80 -2.73 -9.49
C ASP A 185 -13.15 -4.10 -9.30
N LYS A 186 -13.51 -5.08 -10.15
CA LYS A 186 -13.10 -6.46 -9.91
C LYS A 186 -11.66 -6.76 -10.32
N GLU A 187 -11.06 -5.91 -11.14
CA GLU A 187 -9.69 -6.05 -11.62
C GLU A 187 -8.78 -5.05 -10.90
N GLU A 188 -7.57 -5.50 -10.56
CA GLU A 188 -6.54 -4.67 -9.93
C GLU A 188 -5.23 -4.83 -10.68
N PHE A 189 -4.43 -3.77 -10.72
CA PHE A 189 -3.09 -3.77 -11.30
C PHE A 189 -2.11 -3.20 -10.27
N GLY A 190 -0.98 -3.87 -10.10
CA GLY A 190 0.00 -3.47 -9.10
C GLY A 190 1.40 -3.96 -9.42
N VAL A 191 2.32 -3.58 -8.53
CA VAL A 191 3.76 -3.79 -8.69
C VAL A 191 4.35 -4.51 -7.49
N ILE A 192 5.39 -5.29 -7.72
CA ILE A 192 6.24 -5.88 -6.69
C ILE A 192 7.50 -5.03 -6.57
N VAL A 193 7.82 -4.60 -5.36
CA VAL A 193 8.82 -3.57 -5.08
C VAL A 193 9.84 -4.10 -4.08
N LYS A 194 11.11 -3.84 -4.37
CA LYS A 194 12.20 -3.90 -3.40
C LYS A 194 12.44 -2.51 -2.84
N GLY A 195 12.44 -2.39 -1.53
CA GLY A 195 12.79 -1.15 -0.84
C GLY A 195 13.88 -1.37 0.19
N GLN A 196 14.44 -0.28 0.67
CA GLN A 196 15.33 -0.29 1.82
C GLN A 196 15.16 1.00 2.62
N ILE A 197 15.01 0.84 3.93
CA ILE A 197 15.05 1.96 4.88
C ILE A 197 16.31 1.84 5.74
N GLY A 198 17.03 2.96 5.89
CA GLY A 198 18.34 3.01 6.51
C GLY A 198 19.50 2.70 5.55
N ASP A 199 20.71 3.08 5.97
CA ASP A 199 21.92 3.00 5.14
C ASP A 199 22.57 1.61 5.12
N ASP A 200 23.35 1.36 4.07
CA ASP A 200 24.13 0.12 3.98
C ASP A 200 25.24 0.06 5.04
N PRO A 201 25.63 -1.15 5.48
CA PRO A 201 25.05 -2.46 5.14
C PRO A 201 23.85 -2.86 6.01
N ASN A 202 23.47 -2.02 6.98
CA ASN A 202 22.55 -2.37 8.06
C ASN A 202 21.08 -2.04 7.78
N GLY A 203 20.79 -1.40 6.64
CA GLY A 203 19.43 -1.03 6.25
C GLY A 203 18.48 -2.22 6.17
N ILE A 204 17.22 -1.97 6.52
CA ILE A 204 16.16 -2.97 6.51
C ILE A 204 15.67 -3.14 5.08
N LYS A 205 15.98 -4.29 4.49
CA LYS A 205 15.53 -4.65 3.13
C LYS A 205 14.10 -5.15 3.15
N LEU A 206 13.27 -4.59 2.27
CA LEU A 206 11.85 -4.82 2.17
C LEU A 206 11.51 -5.44 0.81
N LEU A 207 10.56 -6.38 0.81
CA LEU A 207 9.84 -6.80 -0.39
C LEU A 207 8.37 -6.55 -0.15
N PHE A 208 7.74 -5.75 -1.00
CA PHE A 208 6.34 -5.42 -0.83
C PHE A 208 5.59 -5.26 -2.14
N THR A 209 4.28 -5.21 -2.05
CA THR A 209 3.38 -5.02 -3.18
C THR A 209 2.55 -3.77 -2.98
N GLY A 210 2.22 -3.07 -4.06
CA GLY A 210 1.29 -1.94 -4.03
C GLY A 210 0.56 -1.77 -5.34
N ASN A 211 -0.66 -1.28 -5.25
CA ASN A 211 -1.47 -0.96 -6.42
C ASN A 211 -1.03 0.39 -6.99
N VAL A 212 -1.04 0.51 -8.32
CA VAL A 212 -0.70 1.75 -9.02
C VAL A 212 -1.90 2.21 -9.84
N GLY A 213 -2.06 3.52 -10.00
CA GLY A 213 -3.22 4.08 -10.68
C GLY A 213 -3.28 3.78 -12.18
N CYS A 214 -2.22 4.15 -12.91
CA CYS A 214 -2.11 3.93 -14.36
C CYS A 214 -0.65 4.08 -14.83
N VAL A 215 -0.44 3.91 -16.14
CA VAL A 215 0.85 4.13 -16.80
C VAL A 215 0.77 5.35 -17.72
N GLN A 216 1.78 6.22 -17.67
CA GLN A 216 1.95 7.28 -18.65
C GLN A 216 2.58 6.71 -19.93
N GLU A 217 1.95 6.95 -21.08
CA GLU A 217 2.41 6.40 -22.37
C GLU A 217 3.85 6.79 -22.71
N GLU A 218 4.16 8.10 -22.70
CA GLU A 218 5.43 8.62 -23.21
C GLU A 218 6.65 8.16 -22.40
N THR A 219 6.46 7.92 -21.10
CA THR A 219 7.56 7.64 -20.16
C THR A 219 7.56 6.22 -19.62
N ASP A 220 6.48 5.46 -19.88
CA ASP A 220 6.17 4.16 -19.27
C ASP A 220 6.24 4.20 -17.72
N LYS A 221 6.10 5.38 -17.12
CA LYS A 221 6.13 5.56 -15.65
C LYS A 221 4.73 5.36 -15.07
N TYR A 222 4.68 4.77 -13.88
CA TYR A 222 3.44 4.69 -13.11
C TYR A 222 3.04 6.05 -12.56
N VAL A 223 1.72 6.25 -12.47
CA VAL A 223 1.09 7.48 -12.01
C VAL A 223 -0.04 7.12 -11.05
N GLU A 224 -0.11 7.82 -9.93
CA GLU A 224 -1.16 7.59 -8.93
C GLU A 224 -2.39 8.44 -9.23
N LEU A 225 -3.58 7.93 -8.91
CA LEU A 225 -4.86 8.61 -9.20
C LEU A 225 -5.60 8.91 -7.89
N LYS A 226 -5.94 10.18 -7.67
CA LYS A 226 -6.61 10.62 -6.43
C LYS A 226 -7.75 11.58 -6.71
N THR A 227 -8.67 11.67 -5.77
CA THR A 227 -9.71 12.72 -5.75
C THR A 227 -9.58 13.57 -4.49
N GLN A 228 -9.75 14.88 -4.62
CA GLN A 228 -9.74 15.81 -3.50
C GLN A 228 -10.94 16.76 -3.57
N TYR A 229 -11.46 17.13 -2.41
CA TYR A 229 -12.55 18.10 -2.31
C TYR A 229 -12.02 19.52 -2.53
N GLU A 230 -12.54 20.20 -3.56
CA GLU A 230 -12.33 21.60 -3.98
C GLU A 230 -10.90 22.08 -4.24
N SER A 231 -9.94 21.87 -3.33
CA SER A 231 -8.60 22.43 -3.48
C SER A 231 -7.49 21.60 -2.84
N LEU A 232 -6.26 21.85 -3.31
CA LEU A 232 -5.01 21.33 -2.76
C LEU A 232 -4.45 22.25 -1.66
N LYS A 233 -5.33 22.85 -0.85
CA LYS A 233 -4.98 23.79 0.23
C LYS A 233 -5.82 23.49 1.48
N GLY A 234 -5.32 23.96 2.63
CA GLY A 234 -6.03 23.89 3.91
C GLY A 234 -5.95 22.53 4.63
N LYS A 235 -6.70 22.40 5.73
CA LYS A 235 -6.60 21.26 6.67
C LYS A 235 -7.01 19.91 6.06
N ASN A 236 -8.03 19.89 5.20
CA ASN A 236 -8.47 18.67 4.51
C ASN A 236 -7.43 18.16 3.50
N TRP A 237 -6.51 19.02 3.07
CA TRP A 237 -5.39 18.67 2.21
C TRP A 237 -4.21 18.10 3.02
N SER A 238 -3.86 18.70 4.16
CA SER A 238 -2.63 18.33 4.91
C SER A 238 -2.57 16.86 5.32
N GLY A 239 -3.66 16.28 5.82
CA GLY A 239 -3.70 14.86 6.20
C GLY A 239 -3.60 13.90 5.01
N LYS A 240 -4.16 14.28 3.85
CA LYS A 240 -4.07 13.48 2.61
C LYS A 240 -2.70 13.61 1.96
N GLN A 241 -2.13 14.81 2.00
CA GLN A 241 -0.84 15.13 1.43
C GLN A 241 0.26 14.20 1.99
N MET A 242 0.26 13.98 3.31
CA MET A 242 1.12 13.02 3.99
C MET A 242 1.03 11.61 3.37
N LYS A 243 -0.19 11.06 3.31
CA LYS A 243 -0.45 9.72 2.79
C LYS A 243 -0.07 9.60 1.31
N TRP A 244 -0.36 10.62 0.51
CA TRP A 244 -0.05 10.62 -0.91
C TRP A 244 1.45 10.69 -1.18
N TRP A 245 2.18 11.51 -0.42
CA TRP A 245 3.63 11.57 -0.48
C TRP A 245 4.26 10.23 -0.12
N LEU A 246 3.85 9.64 1.02
CA LEU A 246 4.43 8.39 1.48
C LEU A 246 4.17 7.25 0.50
N GLN A 247 2.93 7.08 0.06
CA GLN A 247 2.57 6.03 -0.91
C GLN A 247 3.38 6.15 -2.20
N SER A 248 3.42 7.36 -2.75
CA SER A 248 4.15 7.58 -4.00
C SER A 248 5.65 7.38 -3.82
N THR A 249 6.21 7.75 -2.66
CA THR A 249 7.61 7.50 -2.31
C THR A 249 7.92 6.01 -2.23
N LEU A 250 7.06 5.22 -1.57
CA LEU A 250 7.22 3.77 -1.45
C LEU A 250 7.14 3.05 -2.81
N LEU A 251 6.30 3.56 -3.72
CA LEU A 251 6.09 2.95 -5.04
C LEU A 251 6.92 3.58 -6.17
N ASN A 252 7.86 4.48 -5.85
CA ASN A 252 8.68 5.20 -6.83
C ASN A 252 7.85 5.92 -7.92
N ILE A 253 6.75 6.54 -7.50
CA ILE A 253 5.84 7.31 -8.36
C ILE A 253 6.21 8.80 -8.27
N ASP A 254 6.44 9.43 -9.43
CA ASP A 254 6.82 10.85 -9.51
C ASP A 254 5.61 11.80 -9.57
N GLY A 255 4.44 11.29 -9.99
CA GLY A 255 3.28 12.10 -10.34
C GLY A 255 1.96 11.52 -9.87
N ILE A 256 1.08 12.41 -9.41
CA ILE A 256 -0.28 12.09 -8.97
C ILE A 256 -1.25 12.91 -9.83
N ILE A 257 -2.25 12.27 -10.42
CA ILE A 257 -3.36 12.93 -11.11
C ILE A 257 -4.51 13.08 -10.12
N VAL A 258 -4.96 14.32 -9.95
CA VAL A 258 -5.90 14.70 -8.90
C VAL A 258 -7.14 15.34 -9.49
N GLY A 259 -8.29 14.69 -9.32
CA GLY A 259 -9.59 15.28 -9.61
C GLY A 259 -10.07 16.13 -8.43
N LEU A 260 -10.22 17.44 -8.64
CA LEU A 260 -10.85 18.35 -7.70
C LEU A 260 -12.35 18.32 -7.88
N ARG A 261 -13.03 17.70 -6.92
CA ARG A 261 -14.49 17.55 -6.91
C ARG A 261 -15.17 18.52 -5.98
N ASP A 262 -16.40 18.88 -6.31
CA ASP A 262 -17.30 19.61 -5.43
C ASP A 262 -17.97 18.68 -4.38
N LYS A 263 -18.91 19.24 -3.62
CA LYS A 263 -19.68 18.51 -2.60
C LYS A 263 -20.66 17.51 -3.22
N GLN A 264 -21.10 17.77 -4.44
CA GLN A 264 -22.03 16.93 -5.19
C GLN A 264 -21.33 15.73 -5.80
N GLY A 265 -19.99 15.68 -5.77
CA GLY A 265 -19.22 14.57 -6.34
C GLY A 265 -18.86 14.79 -7.81
N VAL A 266 -18.96 16.02 -8.31
CA VAL A 266 -18.58 16.36 -9.69
C VAL A 266 -17.15 16.91 -9.70
N VAL A 267 -16.25 16.27 -10.45
CA VAL A 267 -14.91 16.79 -10.71
C VAL A 267 -15.01 17.95 -11.70
N ARG A 268 -14.46 19.10 -11.31
CA ARG A 268 -14.42 20.33 -12.11
C ARG A 268 -13.06 20.58 -12.74
N HIS A 269 -12.00 20.10 -12.09
CA HIS A 269 -10.64 20.23 -12.57
C HIS A 269 -9.82 18.98 -12.29
N VAL A 270 -8.93 18.62 -13.22
CA VAL A 270 -7.92 17.58 -13.04
C VAL A 270 -6.53 18.21 -13.08
N HIS A 271 -5.71 17.93 -12.08
CA HIS A 271 -4.36 18.47 -11.98
C HIS A 271 -3.32 17.37 -11.86
N ARG A 272 -2.11 17.65 -12.34
CA ARG A 272 -0.94 16.84 -12.03
C ARG A 272 -0.15 17.46 -10.88
N VAL A 273 0.03 16.69 -9.81
CA VAL A 273 0.90 17.04 -8.68
C VAL A 273 2.18 16.23 -8.80
N LYS A 274 3.33 16.91 -8.86
CA LYS A 274 4.64 16.25 -8.73
C LYS A 274 4.90 15.92 -7.28
N VAL A 275 5.32 14.70 -6.99
CA VAL A 275 5.59 14.24 -5.62
C VAL A 275 6.71 15.05 -4.98
N ALA A 276 7.74 15.41 -5.75
CA ALA A 276 8.82 16.30 -5.31
C ALA A 276 8.33 17.71 -4.87
N ASN A 277 7.14 18.14 -5.29
CA ASN A 277 6.56 19.43 -4.89
C ASN A 277 5.68 19.31 -3.64
N ILE A 278 5.48 18.10 -3.10
CA ILE A 278 4.81 17.91 -1.83
C ILE A 278 5.81 18.24 -0.72
N SER A 279 5.58 19.35 -0.03
CA SER A 279 6.42 19.71 1.11
C SER A 279 6.21 18.73 2.27
N THR A 280 7.33 18.22 2.78
CA THR A 280 7.43 17.24 3.86
C THR A 280 7.67 17.86 5.23
N GLU A 281 7.78 19.18 5.31
CA GLU A 281 7.95 19.95 6.54
C GLU A 281 6.73 20.85 6.73
N GLN A 282 5.61 20.23 7.12
CA GLN A 282 4.34 20.92 7.29
C GLN A 282 4.08 21.17 8.78
N HIS A 283 3.23 22.15 9.08
CA HIS A 283 2.84 22.46 10.47
C HIS A 283 2.10 21.28 11.17
N HIS A 284 1.68 20.26 10.42
CA HIS A 284 0.85 19.17 10.91
C HIS A 284 1.42 17.78 10.66
N TRP A 285 2.54 17.65 9.95
CA TRP A 285 3.27 16.40 9.76
C TRP A 285 4.69 16.66 9.24
N ASN A 286 5.61 15.78 9.60
CA ASN A 286 7.00 15.81 9.16
C ASN A 286 7.40 14.47 8.51
N GLY A 287 7.92 14.52 7.28
CA GLY A 287 8.35 13.33 6.54
C GLY A 287 9.50 12.58 7.23
N GLY A 288 10.36 13.29 7.96
CA GLY A 288 11.41 12.70 8.79
C GLY A 288 10.85 11.89 9.95
N VAL A 289 9.87 12.43 10.67
CA VAL A 289 9.17 11.70 11.74
C VAL A 289 8.51 10.43 11.19
N ILE A 290 7.88 10.50 10.02
CA ILE A 290 7.23 9.34 9.37
C ILE A 290 8.23 8.23 9.07
N LEU A 291 9.36 8.57 8.44
CA LEU A 291 10.37 7.58 8.07
C LEU A 291 11.13 7.08 9.31
N SER A 292 11.44 7.95 10.27
CA SER A 292 12.03 7.58 11.57
C SER A 292 11.15 6.59 12.32
N PHE A 293 9.85 6.88 12.43
CA PHE A 293 8.90 5.99 13.08
C PHE A 293 8.78 4.64 12.35
N LEU A 294 8.73 4.66 11.02
CA LEU A 294 8.72 3.44 10.22
C LEU A 294 9.98 2.61 10.47
N GLN A 295 11.17 3.21 10.43
CA GLN A 295 12.43 2.51 10.67
C GLN A 295 12.46 1.90 12.07
N SER A 296 12.22 2.70 13.12
CA SER A 296 12.23 2.21 14.50
C SER A 296 11.19 1.11 14.75
N SER A 297 10.02 1.21 14.11
CA SER A 297 8.99 0.16 14.19
C SER A 297 9.46 -1.14 13.56
N LEU A 298 10.04 -1.09 12.37
CA LEU A 298 10.55 -2.28 11.67
C LEU A 298 11.74 -2.91 12.42
N GLU A 299 12.63 -2.09 12.99
CA GLU A 299 13.73 -2.57 13.85
C GLU A 299 13.20 -3.25 15.12
N GLU A 300 12.19 -2.66 15.78
CA GLU A 300 11.59 -3.25 16.97
C GLU A 300 10.88 -4.56 16.64
N ILE A 301 10.16 -4.62 15.52
CA ILE A 301 9.58 -5.87 15.00
C ILE A 301 10.66 -6.94 14.81
N GLN A 302 11.81 -6.61 14.20
CA GLN A 302 12.91 -7.55 14.05
C GLN A 302 13.45 -8.03 15.40
N LYS A 303 13.66 -7.12 16.36
CA LYS A 303 14.14 -7.44 17.72
C LYS A 303 13.17 -8.34 18.48
N VAL A 304 11.86 -8.08 18.38
CA VAL A 304 10.84 -8.94 18.99
C VAL A 304 10.84 -10.31 18.33
N MET A 305 10.72 -10.37 16.99
CA MET A 305 10.61 -11.64 16.25
C MET A 305 11.87 -12.52 16.34
N ALA A 306 13.04 -11.94 16.62
CA ALA A 306 14.26 -12.70 16.90
C ALA A 306 14.20 -13.52 18.19
N LYS A 307 13.40 -13.09 19.17
CA LYS A 307 13.20 -13.79 20.46
C LYS A 307 12.05 -14.79 20.42
N ILE A 308 11.23 -14.74 19.37
CA ILE A 308 10.03 -15.55 19.19
C ILE A 308 10.39 -16.80 18.37
N PRO A 309 9.90 -18.00 18.74
CA PRO A 309 10.09 -19.21 17.94
C PRO A 309 9.61 -19.03 16.48
N GLU A 310 10.22 -19.75 15.55
CA GLU A 310 9.79 -19.71 14.15
C GLU A 310 8.33 -20.18 14.03
N LEU A 311 7.58 -19.61 13.08
CA LEU A 311 6.15 -19.89 12.86
C LEU A 311 5.20 -19.52 14.02
N HIS A 312 5.68 -18.79 15.03
CA HIS A 312 4.80 -18.17 16.03
C HIS A 312 4.38 -16.76 15.58
N TYR A 313 3.12 -16.42 15.85
CA TYR A 313 2.56 -15.13 15.52
C TYR A 313 2.76 -14.13 16.65
N VAL A 314 3.08 -12.88 16.29
CA VAL A 314 3.01 -11.71 17.18
C VAL A 314 2.01 -10.73 16.60
N LEU A 315 1.07 -10.26 17.42
CA LEU A 315 0.22 -9.13 17.08
C LEU A 315 0.91 -7.83 17.49
N ILE A 316 0.90 -6.89 16.57
CA ILE A 316 1.36 -5.52 16.75
C ILE A 316 0.10 -4.66 16.72
N GLU A 317 -0.22 -4.04 17.84
CA GLU A 317 -1.46 -3.31 18.02
C GLU A 317 -1.17 -1.83 18.27
N ASN A 318 -1.88 -0.96 17.55
CA ASN A 318 -1.97 0.45 17.88
C ASN A 318 -3.37 0.76 18.39
N ILE A 319 -3.41 1.28 19.62
CA ILE A 319 -4.61 1.88 20.21
C ILE A 319 -4.36 3.40 20.24
N PRO A 320 -5.12 4.22 19.47
CA PRO A 320 -4.79 5.63 19.30
C PRO A 320 -4.69 6.44 20.59
N SER A 321 -5.44 6.04 21.64
CA SER A 321 -5.43 6.69 22.94
C SER A 321 -4.22 6.37 23.81
N GLU A 322 -3.38 5.40 23.43
CA GLU A 322 -2.34 4.87 24.30
C GLU A 322 -0.92 5.29 23.91
N ASP A 323 -0.70 5.99 22.79
CA ASP A 323 0.61 6.51 22.36
C ASP A 323 1.75 5.46 22.24
N TYR A 324 1.47 4.15 22.26
CA TYR A 324 2.49 3.12 22.05
C TYR A 324 1.97 2.02 21.11
N LEU A 325 2.88 1.37 20.38
CA LEU A 325 2.65 0.06 19.78
C LEU A 325 2.83 -1.00 20.85
N LYS A 326 1.90 -1.95 20.90
CA LYS A 326 1.97 -3.12 21.79
C LYS A 326 2.25 -4.38 20.99
N PHE A 327 3.06 -5.26 21.57
CA PHE A 327 3.46 -6.52 20.95
C PHE A 327 2.99 -7.70 21.81
N HIS A 328 2.20 -8.59 21.22
CA HIS A 328 1.58 -9.73 21.91
C HIS A 328 1.86 -11.02 21.15
N GLU A 329 2.58 -11.97 21.75
CA GLU A 329 2.72 -13.31 21.19
C GLU A 329 1.38 -14.04 21.27
N VAL A 330 1.02 -14.74 20.19
CA VAL A 330 -0.21 -15.48 20.08
C VAL A 330 0.08 -16.90 19.63
N THR A 331 -0.19 -17.85 20.51
CA THR A 331 0.18 -19.26 20.31
C THR A 331 -0.90 -20.10 19.63
N HIS A 332 -2.17 -19.63 19.56
CA HIS A 332 -3.29 -20.49 19.11
C HIS A 332 -4.44 -19.80 18.35
N GLN A 333 -4.28 -18.56 17.87
CA GLN A 333 -5.40 -17.87 17.20
C GLN A 333 -5.33 -18.01 15.68
N THR A 334 -6.15 -18.94 15.16
CA THR A 334 -6.28 -19.23 13.72
C THR A 334 -6.79 -18.05 12.90
N GLN A 335 -7.54 -17.11 13.51
CA GLN A 335 -8.10 -15.95 12.80
C GLN A 335 -7.04 -14.97 12.26
N TYR A 336 -5.84 -15.00 12.83
CA TYR A 336 -4.73 -14.13 12.45
C TYR A 336 -3.69 -14.83 11.57
N ALA A 337 -3.89 -16.13 11.30
CA ALA A 337 -3.00 -16.90 10.44
C ALA A 337 -3.25 -16.58 8.97
N PHE A 338 -2.17 -16.18 8.28
CA PHE A 338 -2.19 -15.82 6.87
C PHE A 338 -1.16 -16.59 6.03
N LEU A 339 -0.19 -17.25 6.67
CA LEU A 339 0.83 -18.03 5.97
C LEU A 339 0.30 -19.45 5.74
N LYS A 340 -0.01 -19.78 4.48
CA LYS A 340 -0.65 -21.05 4.12
C LYS A 340 0.30 -22.24 4.33
N SER A 341 -0.24 -23.39 4.74
CA SER A 341 0.54 -24.62 4.98
C SER A 341 1.33 -25.07 3.76
N GLU A 342 0.79 -24.91 2.54
CA GLU A 342 1.49 -25.23 1.29
C GLU A 342 2.79 -24.42 1.13
N PHE A 343 2.74 -23.13 1.46
CA PHE A 343 3.92 -22.26 1.45
C PHE A 343 4.97 -22.75 2.44
N ILE A 344 4.55 -23.06 3.68
CA ILE A 344 5.44 -23.56 4.72
C ILE A 344 6.07 -24.89 4.29
N GLN A 345 5.28 -25.82 3.74
CA GLN A 345 5.75 -27.12 3.27
C GLN A 345 6.79 -26.98 2.16
N ARG A 346 6.56 -26.10 1.18
CA ARG A 346 7.48 -25.87 0.05
C ARG A 346 8.89 -25.50 0.47
N PHE A 347 9.04 -24.67 1.50
CA PHE A 347 10.36 -24.22 2.01
C PHE A 347 10.84 -25.02 3.24
N SER A 348 10.00 -25.90 3.81
CA SER A 348 10.41 -26.85 4.85
C SER A 348 11.04 -28.10 4.26
N ALA A 349 10.59 -28.52 3.06
CA ALA A 349 11.09 -29.70 2.36
C ALA A 349 12.55 -29.60 1.85
N GLU A 350 13.19 -28.43 1.98
CA GLU A 350 14.56 -28.19 1.50
C GLU A 350 15.68 -28.70 2.45
N LYS A 351 15.35 -29.56 3.42
CA LYS A 351 16.36 -30.33 4.17
C LYS A 351 16.39 -31.78 3.71
N VAL A 352 17.03 -32.06 2.57
CA VAL A 352 17.97 -33.18 2.39
C VAL A 352 18.85 -32.86 1.18
N ARG A 353 20.09 -32.41 1.42
CA ARG A 353 21.27 -32.86 0.67
C ARG A 353 22.52 -32.61 1.50
#